data_AF-A0A970NG31-F1
#
_entry.id   AF-A0A970NG31-F1
#
_cell.length_a   1.000
_cell.length_b   1.000
_cell.length_c   1.000
_cell.angle_alpha   90.00
_cell.angle_beta   90.00
_cell.angle_gamma   90.00
#
_symmetry.space_group_name_H-M   'P 1'
#
loop_
_entity.id
_entity.type
_entity.pdbx_description
1 polymer ?
#
loop_
_entity_poly.entity_id
_entity_poly.type
_entity_poly.pdbx_seq_one_letter_code
_entity_poly.pdbx_strand_id
1 'polypeptide(L)' 'MDEELTQRINELARKKKTEGLTSEEQAEQTRLYRIYIDELKEQLKCALDQASIEPKQ' A
#
# COMPACT_ATOMS: atom_id res chain seq x y z
N MET A 1 -2.40 -5.83 -8.51
CA MET A 1 -1.21 -5.37 -7.77
C MET A 1 -0.16 -5.05 -8.80
N ASP A 2 0.00 -3.78 -9.13
CA ASP A 2 1.07 -3.35 -10.02
C ASP A 2 2.42 -3.50 -9.31
N GLU A 3 3.30 -4.30 -9.90
CA GLU A 3 4.68 -4.46 -9.42
C GLU A 3 5.41 -3.12 -9.39
N GLU A 4 5.10 -2.22 -10.34
CA GLU A 4 5.62 -0.86 -10.40
C GLU A 4 5.23 -0.03 -9.15
N LEU A 5 3.99 -0.17 -8.69
CA LEU A 5 3.48 0.57 -7.52
C LEU A 5 4.20 0.13 -6.25
N THR A 6 4.41 -1.19 -6.11
CA THR A 6 5.15 -1.77 -4.97
C THR A 6 6.63 -1.41 -5.01
N GLN A 7 7.26 -1.43 -6.19
CA GLN A 7 8.64 -0.98 -6.37
C GLN A 7 8.79 0.48 -5.98
N ARG A 8 7.91 1.36 -6.46
CA ARG A 8 7.95 2.79 -6.16
C ARG A 8 7.79 3.09 -4.67
N ILE A 9 6.87 2.40 -3.99
CA ILE A 9 6.72 2.50 -2.53
C ILE A 9 8.02 2.12 -1.81
N ASN A 10 8.66 1.03 -2.24
CA ASN A 10 9.92 0.56 -1.66
C ASN A 10 11.08 1.53 -1.92
N GLU A 11 11.17 2.13 -3.11
CA GLU A 11 12.15 3.17 -3.41
C GLU A 11 12.00 4.38 -2.48
N LEU A 12 10.77 4.90 -2.35
CA LEU A 12 10.46 6.01 -1.45
C LEU A 12 10.75 5.64 0.01
N ALA A 13 10.47 4.41 0.42
CA ALA A 13 10.78 3.93 1.77
C ALA A 13 12.29 3.83 2.03
N ARG A 14 13.07 3.37 1.06
CA ARG A 14 14.54 3.35 1.15
C ARG A 14 15.10 4.77 1.23
N LYS A 15 14.64 5.67 0.36
CA LYS A 15 15.07 7.07 0.34
C LYS A 15 14.76 7.78 1.66
N LYS A 16 13.57 7.55 2.23
CA LYS A 16 13.20 8.05 3.57
C LYS A 16 14.20 7.63 4.66
N LYS A 17 14.70 6.40 4.58
CA LYS A 17 15.62 5.83 5.57
C LYS A 17 17.05 6.32 5.41
N THR A 18 17.49 6.60 4.18
CA THR A 18 18.87 7.00 3.88
C THR A 18 19.07 8.51 3.91
N GLU A 19 18.21 9.25 3.21
CA GLU A 19 18.39 10.69 2.93
C GLU A 19 17.25 11.55 3.50
N GLY A 20 16.11 10.92 3.81
CA GLY A 20 14.86 11.61 4.12
C GLY A 20 14.01 11.80 2.86
N LEU A 21 12.73 12.09 3.04
CA LEU A 21 11.83 12.42 1.93
C LEU A 21 11.57 13.93 1.92
N THR A 22 11.48 14.50 0.73
CA THR A 22 10.90 15.84 0.58
C THR A 22 9.40 15.81 0.83
N SER A 23 8.79 16.97 1.07
CA SER A 23 7.33 17.07 1.26
C SER A 23 6.53 16.52 0.08
N GLU A 24 7.03 16.69 -1.14
CA GLU A 24 6.40 16.15 -2.36
C GLU A 24 6.47 14.63 -2.41
N GLU A 25 7.63 14.06 -2.10
CA GLU A 25 7.81 12.60 -2.07
C GLU A 25 7.03 11.95 -0.92
N GLN A 26 6.87 12.64 0.20
CA GLN A 26 6.02 12.21 1.31
C GLN A 26 4.55 12.15 0.88
N ALA A 27 4.08 13.15 0.11
CA ALA A 27 2.73 13.17 -0.43
C ALA A 27 2.53 12.07 -1.49
N GLU A 28 3.51 11.86 -2.37
CA GLU A 28 3.53 10.76 -3.34
C GLU A 28 3.45 9.41 -2.62
N GLN A 29 4.33 9.17 -1.64
CA GLN A 29 4.35 7.95 -0.84
C GLN A 29 3.00 7.69 -0.18
N THR A 30 2.40 8.72 0.42
CA THR A 30 1.09 8.62 1.08
C THR A 30 -0.02 8.25 0.10
N ARG A 31 -0.02 8.86 -1.09
CA ARG A 31 -0.99 8.54 -2.15
C ARG A 31 -0.84 7.11 -2.62
N LEU A 32 0.39 6.68 -2.89
CA LEU A 32 0.68 5.31 -3.34
C LEU A 32 0.31 4.27 -2.28
N TYR A 33 0.63 4.52 -1.00
CA TYR A 33 0.24 3.64 0.10
C TYR A 33 -1.27 3.50 0.23
N ARG A 34 -2.02 4.58 -0.01
CA ARG A 34 -3.48 4.54 0.08
C ARG A 34 -4.09 3.66 -1.01
N ILE A 35 -3.61 3.81 -2.26
CA ILE A 35 -4.01 2.95 -3.38
C ILE A 35 -3.71 1.49 -3.07
N TYR A 36 -2.48 1.20 -2.64
CA TYR A 36 -2.06 -0.16 -2.28
C TYR A 36 -2.93 -0.76 -1.17
N ILE A 37 -3.18 -0.02 -0.09
CA ILE A 37 -4.00 -0.50 1.03
C ILE A 37 -5.44 -0.74 0.60
N ASP A 38 -6.02 0.13 -0.23
CA ASP A 38 -7.41 -0.02 -0.65
C ASP A 38 -7.58 -1.24 -1.57
N GLU A 39 -6.65 -1.48 -2.51
CA GLU A 39 -6.62 -2.73 -3.29
C GLU A 39 -6.42 -3.96 -2.41
N LEU A 40 -5.51 -3.88 -1.43
CA LEU A 40 -5.21 -5.00 -0.54
C LEU A 40 -6.38 -5.33 0.39
N LYS A 41 -7.13 -4.32 0.84
CA LYS A 41 -8.38 -4.50 1.59
C LYS A 41 -9.45 -5.18 0.75
N GLU A 42 -9.58 -4.81 -0.52
CA GLU A 42 -10.55 -5.43 -1.43
C GLU A 42 -10.20 -6.91 -1.67
N GLN A 43 -8.93 -7.19 -1.96
CA GLN A 43 -8.43 -8.57 -2.07
C GLN A 43 -8.65 -9.38 -0.79
N LEU A 44 -8.38 -8.78 0.38
CA LEU A 44 -8.59 -9.43 1.66
C LEU A 44 -10.08 -9.72 1.91
N LYS A 45 -10.99 -8.80 1.57
CA LYS A 45 -12.44 -9.05 1.65
C LYS A 45 -12.85 -10.20 0.75
N CYS A 46 -12.44 -10.20 -0.51
CA CYS A 46 -12.73 -11.29 -1.44
C CYS A 46 -12.21 -12.65 -0.91
N ALA A 47 -11.00 -12.66 -0.34
CA ALA A 47 -10.42 -13.87 0.24
C ALA A 47 -11.18 -14.36 1.49
N LEU A 48 -11.64 -13.45 2.34
CA LEU A 48 -12.46 -13.76 3.51
C LEU A 48 -13.84 -14.29 3.11
N ASP A 49 -14.49 -13.64 2.13
CA ASP A 49 -15.76 -14.07 1.57
C ASP A 49 -15.65 -15.47 0.96
N GLN A 50 -14.59 -15.74 0.19
CA GLN A 50 -14.31 -17.07 -0.37
C GLN A 50 -14.06 -18.12 0.72
N ALA A 51 -13.46 -17.73 1.85
CA ALA A 51 -13.23 -18.61 2.98
C ALA A 51 -14.47 -18.78 3.88
N SER A 52 -15.60 -18.13 3.58
CA SER A 52 -16.78 -18.05 4.46
C SER A 52 -16.44 -17.57 5.88
N ILE A 53 -15.49 -16.64 6.00
CA ILE A 53 -15.07 -16.05 7.27
C ILE A 53 -15.66 -14.65 7.37
N GLU A 54 -16.62 -14.46 8.27
CA GLU A 54 -17.19 -13.14 8.52
C GLU A 54 -16.20 -12.28 9.34
N PRO A 55 -15.96 -11.02 8.95
CA PRO A 55 -15.17 -10.11 9.76
C PRO A 55 -15.85 -9.92 11.13
N LYS A 56 -15.08 -10.09 12.22
CA LYS A 56 -15.59 -9.83 13.57
C LYS A 56 -16.02 -8.36 13.67
N GLN A 57 -17.31 -8.16 13.95
CA GLN A 57 -17.96 -6.87 14.18
C GLN A 57 -17.41 -6.18 15.42
#